data_AF-A0A4W3JL99-F1
#
_entry.id   AF-A0A4W3JL99-F1
#
_cell.length_a   1.000
_cell.length_b   1.000
_cell.length_c   1.000
_cell.angle_alpha   90.00
_cell.angle_beta   90.00
_cell.angle_gamma   90.00
#
_symmetry.space_group_name_H-M   'P 1'
#
loop_
_entity.id
_entity.type
_entity.pdbx_description
1 polymer ?
#
loop_
_entity_poly.entity_id
_entity_poly.type
_entity_poly.pdbx_seq_one_letter_code
_entity_poly.pdbx_strand_id
1 'polypeptide(L)'
;MPINPYRTRRELGVLLYGAMASLSSFLCRATQCHKTFVKRWLLVQASGQNVASSANFCQSAALAEHSLQTLTSHSECSCHVQWQPRTRHFHSSSRHLSREVEFTDVRYGVRRLAFSTVTKEDLKFLESLLPDRAVTDPDLLEASNVDWLRTVRGRSQLLLRPRNTEEVSQILRYCNDRNLAVNPQGGNTGLVGGSVPVFDEIIISTAQMNSIIDFNPNSGVLICQSGCILENLNGYLEAQDFIMPLDLGAKGSCHIGGNLATNAGGLRLLRYGSLHGTVLGLEAVLADGTVLNCLAPLRKDNTGYDLKQLFIGAEGTLGIITAVSILCPRKPRSVNLALLGCDRFDQILSIFNQCKGMLGEILSAFEFLDQSCREVVQEHLKLANPLQEKPFYILVETSGSNANHDQEKLNQFLEEVMTSGLVAEGTVATEERKIKALWGLREGITEALSHDGYIYKYDISLPLEKIYDIVVDMRERLGDKAKRVVGYGHIGDGNLHLNIVSPAHDHQLLAAIEPYVYEWTAKYSGSISAEHGLGFKKKDFIYYSKSKEAVQIMQQMKLMLDPKGILNPYKTLPSPSQNSASSTQEHH
;
A
#
# COMPACT_ATOMS: atom_id res chain seq x y z
N MET A 1 7.73 83.63 -35.15
CA MET A 1 6.97 82.50 -35.73
C MET A 1 6.82 81.43 -34.66
N PRO A 2 5.60 81.11 -34.20
CA PRO A 2 5.34 80.04 -33.23
C PRO A 2 4.82 78.76 -33.94
N ILE A 3 5.13 77.58 -33.42
CA ILE A 3 4.43 76.33 -33.74
C ILE A 3 3.97 75.67 -32.44
N ASN A 4 2.74 75.17 -32.52
CA ASN A 4 1.75 74.90 -31.49
C ASN A 4 1.72 73.39 -31.10
N PRO A 5 1.72 73.01 -29.81
CA PRO A 5 1.58 71.62 -29.37
C PRO A 5 0.10 71.27 -29.10
N TYR A 6 -0.74 71.28 -30.15
CA TYR A 6 -2.12 70.79 -30.08
C TYR A 6 -2.42 69.92 -31.31
N ARG A 7 -1.83 68.72 -31.39
CA ARG A 7 -2.26 67.74 -32.40
C ARG A 7 -2.13 66.25 -32.08
N THR A 8 -1.80 65.85 -30.86
CA THR A 8 -1.61 64.41 -30.54
C THR A 8 -2.44 63.87 -29.37
N ARG A 9 -3.46 64.61 -28.89
CA ARG A 9 -4.38 64.12 -27.83
C ARG A 9 -5.71 63.52 -28.32
N ARG A 10 -6.04 63.61 -29.62
CA ARG A 10 -7.32 63.07 -30.14
C ARG A 10 -7.24 61.66 -30.72
N GLU A 11 -6.05 61.15 -31.05
CA GLU A 11 -5.91 59.81 -31.65
C GLU A 11 -5.64 58.71 -30.62
N LEU A 12 -5.12 59.02 -29.42
CA LEU A 12 -4.99 58.03 -28.34
C LEU A 12 -6.30 57.73 -27.59
N GLY A 13 -7.28 58.63 -27.61
CA GLY A 13 -8.55 58.44 -26.88
C GLY A 13 -9.50 57.43 -27.51
N VAL A 14 -9.43 57.24 -28.83
CA VAL A 14 -10.36 56.36 -29.57
C VAL A 14 -9.92 54.89 -29.53
N LEU A 15 -8.62 54.62 -29.42
CA LEU A 15 -8.07 53.26 -29.28
C LEU A 15 -8.30 52.66 -27.88
N LEU A 16 -8.30 53.48 -26.82
CA LEU A 16 -8.51 53.04 -25.44
C LEU A 16 -9.98 52.72 -25.11
N TYR A 17 -10.94 53.41 -25.74
CA TYR A 17 -12.38 53.14 -25.53
C TYR A 17 -12.86 51.88 -26.26
N GLY A 18 -12.30 51.56 -27.44
CA GLY A 18 -12.63 50.33 -28.17
C GLY A 18 -12.19 49.04 -27.45
N ALA A 19 -11.03 49.08 -26.78
CA ALA A 19 -10.50 47.94 -26.04
C ALA A 19 -11.30 47.63 -24.75
N MET A 20 -11.79 48.66 -24.04
CA MET A 20 -12.60 48.45 -22.83
C MET A 20 -14.03 47.96 -23.12
N ALA A 21 -14.62 48.34 -24.26
CA ALA A 21 -15.93 47.83 -24.68
C ALA A 21 -15.88 46.33 -25.11
N SER A 22 -14.76 45.90 -25.69
CA SER A 22 -14.53 44.48 -26.02
C SER A 22 -14.31 43.61 -24.77
N LEU A 23 -13.58 44.10 -23.75
CA LEU A 23 -13.40 43.37 -22.50
C LEU A 23 -14.69 43.25 -21.68
N SER A 24 -15.50 44.30 -21.60
CA SER A 24 -16.77 44.27 -20.84
C SER A 24 -17.82 43.33 -21.47
N SER A 25 -17.87 43.24 -22.80
CA SER A 25 -18.76 42.32 -23.52
C SER A 25 -18.30 40.86 -23.44
N PHE A 26 -17.00 40.62 -23.32
CA PHE A 26 -16.44 39.29 -23.07
C PHE A 26 -16.71 38.81 -21.63
N LEU A 27 -16.51 39.69 -20.63
CA LEU A 27 -16.80 39.41 -19.22
C LEU A 27 -18.30 39.18 -18.95
N CYS A 28 -19.19 39.88 -19.67
CA CYS A 28 -20.64 39.70 -19.55
C CYS A 28 -21.11 38.38 -20.17
N ARG A 29 -20.52 37.94 -21.31
CA ARG A 29 -20.82 36.62 -21.90
C ARG A 29 -20.27 35.46 -21.08
N ALA A 30 -19.09 35.61 -20.47
CA ALA A 30 -18.50 34.60 -19.60
C ALA A 30 -19.35 34.38 -18.32
N THR A 31 -19.78 35.47 -17.67
CA THR A 31 -20.63 35.39 -16.46
C THR A 31 -22.04 34.85 -16.74
N GLN A 32 -22.57 35.06 -17.95
CA GLN A 32 -23.89 34.55 -18.34
C GLN A 32 -23.85 33.07 -18.77
N CYS A 33 -22.74 32.60 -19.34
CA CYS A 33 -22.50 31.17 -19.55
C CYS A 33 -22.33 30.43 -18.21
N HIS A 34 -21.58 31.02 -17.28
CA HIS A 34 -21.34 30.47 -15.94
C HIS A 34 -22.64 30.28 -15.13
N LYS A 35 -23.55 31.27 -15.15
CA LYS A 35 -24.86 31.17 -14.46
C LYS A 35 -25.81 30.14 -15.06
N THR A 36 -25.70 29.86 -16.36
CA THR A 36 -26.58 28.90 -17.06
C THR A 36 -26.07 27.47 -16.89
N PHE A 37 -24.75 27.28 -16.78
CA PHE A 37 -24.13 25.98 -16.56
C PHE A 37 -24.25 25.50 -15.10
N VAL A 38 -24.00 26.38 -14.12
CA VAL A 38 -24.17 26.08 -12.68
C VAL A 38 -25.63 25.74 -12.33
N LYS A 39 -26.60 26.40 -12.97
CA LYS A 39 -28.02 26.04 -12.83
C LYS A 39 -28.33 24.64 -13.38
N ARG A 40 -27.73 24.26 -14.51
CA ARG A 40 -27.94 22.93 -15.12
C ARG A 40 -27.27 21.82 -14.30
N TRP A 41 -26.13 22.12 -13.67
CA TRP A 41 -25.41 21.21 -12.77
C TRP A 41 -26.16 21.01 -11.43
N LEU A 42 -26.68 22.08 -10.82
CA LEU A 42 -27.51 21.97 -9.60
C LEU A 42 -28.84 21.26 -9.84
N LEU A 43 -29.41 21.36 -11.05
CA LEU A 43 -30.65 20.66 -11.43
C LEU A 43 -30.46 19.14 -11.59
N VAL A 44 -29.27 18.68 -12.00
CA VAL A 44 -28.94 17.24 -12.08
C VAL A 44 -28.74 16.63 -10.69
N GLN A 45 -28.21 17.40 -9.73
CA GLN A 45 -28.14 16.98 -8.31
C GLN A 45 -29.53 16.88 -7.64
N ALA A 46 -30.52 17.66 -8.10
CA ALA A 46 -31.86 17.68 -7.52
C ALA A 46 -32.85 16.65 -8.13
N SER A 47 -32.55 16.09 -9.32
CA SER A 47 -33.46 15.18 -10.04
C SER A 47 -33.36 13.70 -9.63
N GLY A 48 -32.65 13.37 -8.56
CA GLY A 48 -32.51 12.00 -8.02
C GLY A 48 -33.57 11.59 -6.99
N GLN A 49 -34.57 12.43 -6.70
CA GLN A 49 -35.63 12.11 -5.73
C GLN A 49 -36.93 11.74 -6.46
N ASN A 50 -37.25 10.44 -6.42
CA ASN A 50 -38.56 9.94 -6.79
C ASN A 50 -39.62 10.52 -5.85
N VAL A 51 -40.56 11.27 -6.45
CA VAL A 51 -41.81 11.69 -5.82
C VAL A 51 -42.81 10.55 -5.98
N ALA A 52 -43.20 9.93 -4.87
CA ALA A 52 -44.46 9.21 -4.76
C ALA A 52 -45.01 9.30 -3.33
N SER A 53 -46.29 9.68 -3.24
CA SER A 53 -47.18 9.72 -2.07
C SER A 53 -47.09 10.92 -1.12
N SER A 54 -47.81 11.97 -1.52
CA SER A 54 -48.52 12.85 -0.59
C SER A 54 -49.84 12.19 -0.15
N ALA A 55 -50.00 11.89 1.14
CA ALA A 55 -51.27 11.96 1.89
C ALA A 55 -51.08 11.40 3.32
N ASN A 56 -50.80 12.28 4.28
CA ASN A 56 -51.64 12.45 5.47
C ASN A 56 -51.05 13.51 6.40
N PHE A 57 -51.88 14.51 6.65
CA PHE A 57 -51.64 15.67 7.49
C PHE A 57 -52.11 15.37 8.92
N CYS A 58 -51.48 16.03 9.89
CA CYS A 58 -51.91 16.28 11.28
C CYS A 58 -51.66 15.22 12.37
N GLN A 59 -51.23 15.76 13.54
CA GLN A 59 -51.04 15.17 14.88
C GLN A 59 -49.70 14.40 15.04
N SER A 60 -48.74 14.78 15.90
CA SER A 60 -48.78 15.51 17.17
C SER A 60 -47.37 16.00 17.55
N ALA A 61 -47.25 17.26 17.97
CA ALA A 61 -46.13 17.76 18.76
C ALA A 61 -46.57 17.84 20.22
N ALA A 62 -45.92 17.11 21.12
CA ALA A 62 -45.81 17.39 22.56
C ALA A 62 -45.00 16.27 23.26
N LEU A 63 -44.22 16.67 24.28
CA LEU A 63 -43.51 15.86 25.30
C LEU A 63 -42.12 15.35 24.85
N ALA A 64 -41.01 15.61 25.56
CA ALA A 64 -40.78 16.29 26.82
C ALA A 64 -39.30 16.71 26.97
N GLU A 65 -39.08 17.95 27.39
CA GLU A 65 -37.89 18.40 28.12
C GLU A 65 -38.07 18.11 29.61
N HIS A 66 -37.04 17.59 30.28
CA HIS A 66 -36.67 17.77 31.70
C HIS A 66 -35.51 16.80 31.96
N SER A 67 -34.28 17.23 32.23
CA SER A 67 -33.88 17.76 33.54
C SER A 67 -32.41 18.18 33.49
N LEU A 68 -32.11 19.27 34.21
CA LEU A 68 -30.80 19.92 34.33
C LEU A 68 -30.37 19.89 35.82
N GLN A 69 -29.05 19.83 36.01
CA GLN A 69 -28.24 20.30 37.16
C GLN A 69 -27.96 19.40 38.38
N THR A 70 -26.64 19.26 38.63
CA THR A 70 -25.81 19.21 39.87
C THR A 70 -24.82 18.04 39.79
N LEU A 71 -23.49 18.12 40.01
CA LEU A 71 -22.64 18.90 40.93
C LEU A 71 -21.19 18.99 40.39
N THR A 72 -20.47 20.00 40.86
CA THR A 72 -19.01 20.17 40.80
C THR A 72 -18.30 19.32 41.87
N SER A 73 -17.14 18.72 41.56
CA SER A 73 -15.99 18.57 42.47
C SER A 73 -14.76 17.94 41.79
N HIS A 74 -13.58 18.40 42.19
CA HIS A 74 -12.26 17.92 41.81
C HIS A 74 -11.97 16.51 42.34
N SER A 75 -11.31 15.68 41.54
CA SER A 75 -10.32 14.70 42.02
C SER A 75 -9.42 14.24 40.88
N GLU A 76 -8.12 14.45 41.01
CA GLU A 76 -7.07 13.78 40.26
C GLU A 76 -7.23 12.27 40.42
N CYS A 77 -7.31 11.52 39.31
CA CYS A 77 -7.26 10.08 39.34
C CYS A 77 -6.39 9.59 38.17
N SER A 78 -5.23 9.04 38.52
CA SER A 78 -4.31 8.37 37.61
C SER A 78 -4.95 7.05 37.14
N CYS A 79 -5.49 7.04 35.93
CA CYS A 79 -6.08 5.84 35.34
C CYS A 79 -5.05 5.12 34.46
N HIS A 80 -4.43 4.07 34.99
CA HIS A 80 -3.82 3.02 34.16
C HIS A 80 -4.94 2.31 33.39
N VAL A 81 -5.14 2.67 32.12
CA VAL A 81 -6.09 1.99 31.24
C VAL A 81 -5.41 0.72 30.69
N GLN A 82 -5.66 -0.42 31.34
CA GLN A 82 -5.44 -1.73 30.74
C GLN A 82 -6.47 -1.94 29.63
N TRP A 83 -6.06 -1.71 28.38
CA TRP A 83 -6.83 -2.11 27.21
C TRP A 83 -6.79 -3.64 27.08
N GLN A 84 -7.90 -4.31 27.40
CA GLN A 84 -8.14 -5.67 26.91
C GLN A 84 -8.76 -5.57 25.51
N PRO A 85 -8.07 -6.02 24.44
CA PRO A 85 -8.70 -6.07 23.13
C PRO A 85 -9.72 -7.21 23.14
N ARG A 86 -11.00 -6.90 22.86
CA ARG A 86 -11.95 -7.92 22.41
C ARG A 86 -11.53 -8.35 21.01
N THR A 87 -10.76 -9.42 20.90
CA THR A 87 -10.53 -10.13 19.64
C THR A 87 -11.87 -10.65 19.12
N ARG A 88 -12.42 -9.98 18.10
CA ARG A 88 -13.48 -10.57 17.28
C ARG A 88 -12.82 -11.59 16.37
N HIS A 89 -12.90 -12.87 16.76
CA HIS A 89 -12.61 -13.97 15.86
C HIS A 89 -13.67 -13.96 14.75
N PHE A 90 -13.29 -13.51 13.55
CA PHE A 90 -14.07 -13.79 12.35
C PHE A 90 -13.89 -15.27 12.02
N HIS A 91 -14.82 -16.11 12.48
CA HIS A 91 -15.02 -17.42 11.89
C HIS A 91 -15.76 -17.22 10.56
N SER A 92 -15.02 -17.19 9.46
CA SER A 92 -15.65 -17.37 8.15
C SER A 92 -16.02 -18.85 8.01
N SER A 93 -17.31 -19.14 8.00
CA SER A 93 -17.81 -20.45 7.60
C SER A 93 -17.71 -20.56 6.07
N SER A 94 -16.51 -20.75 5.53
CA SER A 94 -16.31 -20.97 4.10
C SER A 94 -16.55 -22.44 3.75
N ARG A 95 -17.82 -22.84 3.65
CA ARG A 95 -18.16 -24.08 2.94
C ARG A 95 -18.20 -23.78 1.44
N HIS A 96 -17.04 -23.66 0.79
CA HIS A 96 -16.83 -23.98 -0.63
C HIS A 96 -15.32 -24.00 -0.93
N LEU A 97 -14.80 -25.19 -1.24
CA LEU A 97 -13.50 -25.52 -1.86
C LEU A 97 -12.21 -25.25 -1.06
N SER A 98 -12.00 -25.92 0.08
CA SER A 98 -10.63 -26.08 0.62
C SER A 98 -9.90 -27.21 -0.11
N ARG A 99 -9.36 -26.91 -1.30
CA ARG A 99 -8.21 -27.70 -1.78
C ARG A 99 -7.08 -27.47 -0.77
N GLU A 100 -6.56 -28.55 -0.22
CA GLU A 100 -5.36 -28.52 0.60
C GLU A 100 -4.23 -27.84 -0.20
N VAL A 101 -3.55 -26.86 0.40
CA VAL A 101 -2.43 -26.18 -0.27
C VAL A 101 -1.26 -27.16 -0.26
N GLU A 102 -0.75 -27.50 -1.44
CA GLU A 102 0.41 -28.38 -1.58
C GLU A 102 1.65 -27.75 -0.95
N PHE A 103 2.48 -28.57 -0.31
CA PHE A 103 3.72 -28.09 0.29
C PHE A 103 4.66 -27.50 -0.77
N THR A 104 5.33 -26.41 -0.40
CA THR A 104 6.20 -25.64 -1.30
C THR A 104 7.29 -26.51 -1.94
N ASP A 105 7.87 -27.43 -1.17
CA ASP A 105 8.92 -28.33 -1.63
C ASP A 105 8.44 -29.29 -2.72
N VAL A 106 7.20 -29.79 -2.60
CA VAL A 106 6.58 -30.64 -3.60
C VAL A 106 6.20 -29.82 -4.84
N ARG A 107 5.52 -28.69 -4.63
CA ARG A 107 5.00 -27.87 -5.73
C ARG A 107 6.10 -27.27 -6.62
N TYR A 108 7.22 -26.86 -6.01
CA TYR A 108 8.31 -26.14 -6.70
C TYR A 108 9.60 -26.96 -6.84
N GLY A 109 9.66 -28.18 -6.31
CA GLY A 109 10.84 -29.06 -6.44
C GLY A 109 12.11 -28.51 -5.79
N VAL A 110 11.98 -27.67 -4.76
CA VAL A 110 13.11 -27.07 -4.04
C VAL A 110 13.71 -28.08 -3.05
N ARG A 111 15.01 -27.95 -2.76
CA ARG A 111 15.72 -28.83 -1.82
C ARG A 111 16.02 -28.11 -0.52
N ARG A 112 15.83 -28.81 0.60
CA ARG A 112 16.15 -28.32 1.93
C ARG A 112 17.67 -28.17 2.08
N LEU A 113 18.12 -27.01 2.55
CA LEU A 113 19.51 -26.79 2.92
C LEU A 113 19.87 -27.58 4.19
N ALA A 114 21.17 -27.72 4.46
CA ALA A 114 21.71 -28.50 5.58
C ALA A 114 21.58 -27.78 6.94
N PHE A 115 20.38 -27.33 7.28
CA PHE A 115 20.04 -26.85 8.62
C PHE A 115 19.80 -28.02 9.57
N SER A 116 20.00 -27.80 10.85
CA SER A 116 19.56 -28.74 11.89
C SER A 116 18.04 -28.83 11.90
N THR A 117 17.51 -29.87 12.54
CA THR A 117 16.07 -30.03 12.81
C THR A 117 15.82 -29.79 14.30
N VAL A 118 14.66 -29.25 14.63
CA VAL A 118 14.25 -29.01 16.03
C VAL A 118 14.19 -30.34 16.81
N THR A 119 14.95 -30.45 17.90
CA THR A 119 14.91 -31.60 18.83
C THR A 119 14.05 -31.32 20.06
N LYS A 120 13.87 -32.33 20.92
CA LYS A 120 13.15 -32.16 22.20
C LYS A 120 13.88 -31.23 23.16
N GLU A 121 15.21 -31.23 23.13
CA GLU A 121 16.06 -30.33 23.91
C GLU A 121 15.91 -28.89 23.42
N ASP A 122 15.84 -28.69 22.10
CA ASP A 122 15.58 -27.38 21.49
C ASP A 122 14.21 -26.84 21.93
N LEU A 123 13.17 -27.67 21.85
CA LEU A 123 11.83 -27.31 22.33
C LEU A 123 11.83 -26.95 23.82
N LYS A 124 12.44 -27.78 24.67
CA LYS A 124 12.51 -27.52 26.11
C LYS A 124 13.20 -26.20 26.44
N PHE A 125 14.29 -25.89 25.73
CA PHE A 125 14.98 -24.60 25.90
C PHE A 125 14.07 -23.44 25.48
N LEU A 126 13.48 -23.51 24.28
CA LEU A 126 12.64 -22.43 23.74
C LEU A 126 11.34 -22.24 24.53
N GLU A 127 10.74 -23.31 25.05
CA GLU A 127 9.59 -23.25 25.97
C GLU A 127 9.98 -22.63 27.32
N SER A 128 11.18 -22.92 27.83
CA SER A 128 11.66 -22.29 29.07
C SER A 128 11.92 -20.79 28.89
N LEU A 129 12.36 -20.38 27.70
CA LEU A 129 12.56 -18.99 27.32
C LEU A 129 11.22 -18.27 27.08
N LEU A 130 10.26 -18.97 26.48
CA LEU A 130 8.94 -18.44 26.11
C LEU A 130 7.79 -19.29 26.69
N PRO A 131 7.56 -19.27 28.01
CA PRO A 131 6.47 -20.02 28.63
C PRO A 131 5.12 -19.67 27.99
N ASP A 132 4.36 -20.69 27.56
CA ASP A 132 3.06 -20.60 26.87
C ASP A 132 3.08 -19.84 25.52
N ARG A 133 4.27 -19.52 25.01
CA ARG A 133 4.47 -18.71 23.78
C ARG A 133 5.27 -19.42 22.70
N ALA A 134 5.74 -20.63 22.97
CA ALA A 134 6.16 -21.62 21.97
C ALA A 134 4.96 -22.51 21.59
N VAL A 135 4.53 -22.48 20.33
CA VAL A 135 3.36 -23.19 19.81
C VAL A 135 3.82 -24.36 18.95
N THR A 136 3.39 -25.57 19.32
CA THR A 136 3.68 -26.82 18.60
C THR A 136 2.41 -27.54 18.11
N ASP A 137 1.23 -27.06 18.50
CA ASP A 137 -0.06 -27.62 18.06
C ASP A 137 -0.21 -27.48 16.54
N PRO A 138 -0.30 -28.59 15.77
CA PRO A 138 -0.43 -28.56 14.33
C PRO A 138 -1.60 -27.72 13.82
N ASP A 139 -2.73 -27.71 14.54
CA ASP A 139 -3.94 -26.98 14.13
C ASP A 139 -3.72 -25.46 14.23
N LEU A 140 -2.94 -25.01 15.22
CA LEU A 140 -2.59 -23.60 15.39
C LEU A 140 -1.49 -23.15 14.42
N LEU A 141 -0.64 -24.08 13.96
CA LEU A 141 0.46 -23.81 13.04
C LEU A 141 0.02 -23.71 11.58
N GLU A 142 -1.09 -24.36 11.20
CA GLU A 142 -1.55 -24.42 9.80
C GLU A 142 -1.69 -23.03 9.17
N ALA A 143 -2.37 -22.10 9.85
CA ALA A 143 -2.57 -20.74 9.34
C ALA A 143 -1.27 -19.93 9.19
N SER A 144 -0.23 -20.27 9.96
CA SER A 144 1.07 -19.57 9.92
C SER A 144 2.01 -20.19 8.89
N ASN A 145 1.72 -21.41 8.44
CA ASN A 145 2.46 -22.10 7.38
C ASN A 145 1.97 -21.76 5.97
N VAL A 146 0.75 -21.24 5.81
CA VAL A 146 0.15 -20.93 4.50
C VAL A 146 0.21 -19.42 4.21
N ASP A 147 0.66 -19.03 3.03
CA ASP A 147 0.71 -17.61 2.63
C ASP A 147 -0.70 -17.06 2.33
N TRP A 148 -0.82 -15.73 2.29
CA TRP A 148 -2.10 -15.06 2.06
C TRP A 148 -2.80 -15.49 0.75
N LEU A 149 -2.01 -15.75 -0.31
CA LEU A 149 -2.53 -16.21 -1.60
C LEU A 149 -2.82 -17.72 -1.65
N ARG A 150 -2.51 -18.48 -0.59
CA ARG A 150 -2.71 -19.94 -0.51
C ARG A 150 -2.01 -20.70 -1.63
N THR A 151 -0.79 -20.28 -1.95
CA THR A 151 0.05 -20.84 -3.01
C THR A 151 1.38 -21.40 -2.53
N VAL A 152 1.83 -20.99 -1.34
CA VAL A 152 3.06 -21.40 -0.67
C VAL A 152 2.67 -21.93 0.70
N ARG A 153 3.14 -23.14 1.04
CA ARG A 153 2.89 -23.80 2.33
C ARG A 153 4.16 -24.42 2.89
N GLY A 154 4.51 -24.04 4.11
CA GLY A 154 5.60 -24.61 4.89
C GLY A 154 5.19 -25.84 5.70
N ARG A 155 6.17 -26.39 6.42
CA ARG A 155 6.08 -27.56 7.33
C ARG A 155 6.66 -27.24 8.70
N SER A 156 6.62 -25.98 9.13
CA SER A 156 7.13 -25.61 10.45
C SER A 156 6.33 -26.27 11.54
N GLN A 157 7.05 -26.82 12.53
CA GLN A 157 6.51 -27.49 13.71
C GLN A 157 6.60 -26.63 14.96
N LEU A 158 7.09 -25.39 14.83
CA LEU A 158 7.32 -24.51 15.96
C LEU A 158 7.12 -23.05 15.56
N LEU A 159 6.21 -22.38 16.27
CA LEU A 159 6.00 -20.95 16.21
C LEU A 159 6.32 -20.31 17.56
N LEU A 160 7.17 -19.30 17.56
CA LEU A 160 7.61 -18.56 18.74
C LEU A 160 6.99 -17.16 18.74
N ARG A 161 6.46 -16.72 19.89
CA ARG A 161 5.82 -15.40 20.08
C ARG A 161 6.56 -14.56 21.12
N PRO A 162 7.73 -14.00 20.79
CA PRO A 162 8.44 -13.10 21.70
C PRO A 162 7.63 -11.82 21.97
N ARG A 163 7.89 -11.18 23.12
CA ARG A 163 7.24 -9.93 23.56
C ARG A 163 8.18 -8.72 23.54
N ASN A 164 9.48 -8.95 23.47
CA ASN A 164 10.49 -7.91 23.54
C ASN A 164 11.74 -8.31 22.74
N THR A 165 12.63 -7.34 22.56
CA THR A 165 13.87 -7.48 21.78
C THR A 165 14.84 -8.49 22.39
N GLU A 166 14.91 -8.56 23.71
CA GLU A 166 15.79 -9.51 24.42
C GLU A 166 15.39 -10.97 24.15
N GLU A 167 14.09 -11.27 24.16
CA GLU A 167 13.58 -12.60 23.79
C GLU A 167 13.95 -12.94 22.35
N VAL A 168 13.84 -12.01 21.40
CA VAL A 168 14.27 -12.22 20.00
C VAL A 168 15.77 -12.47 19.92
N SER A 169 16.59 -11.71 20.65
CA SER A 169 18.04 -11.87 20.76
C SER A 169 18.42 -13.27 21.23
N GLN A 170 17.80 -13.75 22.31
CA GLN A 170 18.08 -15.05 22.89
C GLN A 170 17.65 -16.21 21.98
N ILE A 171 16.51 -16.07 21.30
CA ILE A 171 16.05 -17.04 20.28
C ILE A 171 17.06 -17.11 19.13
N LEU A 172 17.43 -15.97 18.53
CA LEU A 172 18.30 -15.95 17.37
C LEU A 172 19.70 -16.46 17.70
N ARG A 173 20.25 -16.10 18.87
CA ARG A 173 21.52 -16.66 19.36
C ARG A 173 21.47 -18.19 19.44
N TYR A 174 20.42 -18.72 20.05
CA TYR A 174 20.23 -20.17 20.17
C TYR A 174 20.11 -20.86 18.80
N CYS A 175 19.26 -20.31 17.92
CA CYS A 175 19.07 -20.83 16.56
C CYS A 175 20.36 -20.78 15.75
N ASN A 176 21.14 -19.71 15.86
CA ASN A 176 22.42 -19.57 15.21
C ASN A 176 23.40 -20.63 15.69
N ASP A 177 23.55 -20.82 17.01
CA ASP A 177 24.43 -21.84 17.58
C ASP A 177 24.03 -23.26 17.15
N ARG A 178 22.73 -23.55 17.10
CA ARG A 178 22.18 -24.84 16.67
C ARG A 178 22.06 -25.00 15.15
N ASN A 179 22.34 -23.95 14.37
CA ASN A 179 22.11 -23.92 12.92
C ASN A 179 20.66 -24.27 12.53
N LEU A 180 19.69 -23.70 13.27
CA LEU A 180 18.25 -23.82 13.01
C LEU A 180 17.80 -22.63 12.17
N ALA A 181 17.16 -22.89 11.05
CA ALA A 181 16.60 -21.85 10.20
C ALA A 181 15.35 -21.21 10.84
N VAL A 182 15.17 -19.92 10.54
CA VAL A 182 14.14 -19.06 11.11
C VAL A 182 13.40 -18.31 10.00
N ASN A 183 12.08 -18.24 10.09
CA ASN A 183 11.21 -17.44 9.24
C ASN A 183 10.52 -16.34 10.07
N PRO A 184 10.97 -15.08 9.99
CA PRO A 184 10.29 -13.96 10.65
C PRO A 184 8.91 -13.73 10.04
N GLN A 185 7.90 -13.50 10.88
CA GLN A 185 6.52 -13.31 10.44
C GLN A 185 5.84 -12.15 11.16
N GLY A 186 5.29 -11.22 10.37
CA GLY A 186 4.38 -10.17 10.83
C GLY A 186 2.92 -10.61 10.72
N GLY A 187 2.07 -9.77 10.13
CA GLY A 187 0.65 -10.07 9.89
C GLY A 187 0.35 -11.13 8.83
N ASN A 188 1.39 -11.76 8.24
CA ASN A 188 1.28 -12.75 7.16
C ASN A 188 0.45 -12.27 5.93
N THR A 189 0.60 -11.01 5.54
CA THR A 189 -0.13 -10.39 4.41
C THR A 189 0.74 -10.21 3.16
N GLY A 190 1.97 -10.74 3.15
CA GLY A 190 2.89 -10.64 2.01
C GLY A 190 2.44 -11.50 0.82
N LEU A 191 2.71 -11.04 -0.40
CA LEU A 191 2.14 -11.65 -1.63
C LEU A 191 3.16 -12.48 -2.44
N VAL A 192 4.40 -12.54 -1.98
CA VAL A 192 5.52 -13.17 -2.69
C VAL A 192 6.07 -14.42 -1.98
N GLY A 193 5.33 -14.96 -1.02
CA GLY A 193 5.74 -16.14 -0.23
C GLY A 193 6.89 -15.87 0.74
N GLY A 194 7.22 -14.60 0.98
CA GLY A 194 8.31 -14.20 1.89
C GLY A 194 8.01 -14.47 3.36
N SER A 195 6.74 -14.48 3.75
CA SER A 195 6.29 -14.53 5.16
C SER A 195 6.10 -15.92 5.74
N VAL A 196 6.15 -17.00 4.94
CA VAL A 196 5.92 -18.37 5.40
C VAL A 196 7.12 -19.28 5.11
N PRO A 197 7.38 -20.31 5.94
CA PRO A 197 8.47 -21.26 5.71
C PRO A 197 8.37 -21.98 4.37
N VAL A 198 9.51 -22.42 3.82
CA VAL A 198 9.53 -23.34 2.66
C VAL A 198 9.50 -24.80 3.12
N PHE A 199 10.21 -25.09 4.20
CA PHE A 199 10.30 -26.37 4.88
C PHE A 199 9.90 -26.20 6.36
N ASP A 200 10.78 -26.59 7.28
CA ASP A 200 10.58 -26.67 8.73
C ASP A 200 11.22 -25.51 9.50
N GLU A 201 11.49 -24.37 8.86
CA GLU A 201 12.03 -23.19 9.52
C GLU A 201 11.16 -22.75 10.70
N ILE A 202 11.78 -22.39 11.83
CA ILE A 202 11.05 -21.93 13.02
C ILE A 202 10.39 -20.58 12.70
N ILE A 203 9.08 -20.47 12.92
CA ILE A 203 8.37 -19.21 12.71
C ILE A 203 8.59 -18.32 13.93
N ILE A 204 9.14 -17.12 13.74
CA ILE A 204 9.18 -16.09 14.80
C ILE A 204 8.14 -15.04 14.49
N SER A 205 7.05 -15.05 15.26
CA SER A 205 5.93 -14.13 15.09
C SER A 205 6.10 -12.88 15.96
N THR A 206 6.01 -11.71 15.35
CA THR A 206 6.04 -10.42 16.06
C THR A 206 4.70 -10.05 16.71
N ALA A 207 3.66 -10.89 16.61
CA ALA A 207 2.29 -10.54 17.02
C ALA A 207 2.13 -10.10 18.49
N GLN A 208 3.03 -10.52 19.39
CA GLN A 208 3.03 -10.07 20.79
C GLN A 208 3.99 -8.92 21.11
N MET A 209 4.68 -8.39 20.09
CA MET A 209 5.49 -7.17 20.17
C MET A 209 4.65 -5.98 19.65
N ASN A 210 3.55 -5.68 20.32
CA ASN A 210 2.51 -4.78 19.81
C ASN A 210 2.30 -3.51 20.67
N SER A 211 3.32 -3.10 21.42
CA SER A 211 3.27 -1.92 22.27
C SER A 211 3.73 -0.65 21.54
N ILE A 212 3.01 0.45 21.78
CA ILE A 212 3.52 1.80 21.51
C ILE A 212 4.46 2.17 22.65
N ILE A 213 5.69 2.56 22.32
CA ILE A 213 6.76 2.86 23.29
C ILE A 213 6.72 4.33 23.68
N ASP A 214 6.64 5.22 22.68
CA ASP A 214 6.59 6.67 22.88
C ASP A 214 5.91 7.36 21.70
N PHE A 215 5.31 8.52 21.95
CA PHE A 215 4.85 9.42 20.91
C PHE A 215 5.06 10.87 21.32
N ASN A 216 5.76 11.63 20.49
CA ASN A 216 6.03 13.04 20.74
C ASN A 216 5.14 13.91 19.85
N PRO A 217 4.11 14.60 20.41
CA PRO A 217 3.19 15.41 19.62
C PRO A 217 3.81 16.70 19.07
N ASN A 218 4.97 17.13 19.57
CA ASN A 218 5.67 18.32 19.05
C ASN A 218 6.43 17.98 17.76
N SER A 219 7.09 16.82 17.72
CA SER A 219 7.84 16.38 16.53
C SER A 219 7.00 15.50 15.59
N GLY A 220 5.91 14.93 16.06
CA GLY A 220 5.13 13.93 15.33
C GLY A 220 5.83 12.58 15.21
N VAL A 221 6.79 12.28 16.09
CA VAL A 221 7.55 11.01 16.03
C VAL A 221 6.88 9.96 16.89
N LEU A 222 6.58 8.81 16.29
CA LEU A 222 6.08 7.61 16.94
C LEU A 222 7.20 6.59 17.09
N ILE A 223 7.35 6.03 18.29
CA ILE A 223 8.19 4.87 18.54
C ILE A 223 7.29 3.71 18.98
N CYS A 224 7.35 2.58 18.27
CA CYS A 224 6.54 1.41 18.61
C CYS A 224 7.26 0.10 18.26
N GLN A 225 6.78 -0.99 18.84
CA GLN A 225 7.27 -2.33 18.55
C GLN A 225 6.80 -2.80 17.16
N SER A 226 7.59 -3.68 16.54
CA SER A 226 7.42 -4.11 15.15
C SER A 226 6.12 -4.85 14.84
N GLY A 227 5.46 -5.43 15.85
CA GLY A 227 4.19 -6.14 15.75
C GLY A 227 2.95 -5.27 15.83
N CYS A 228 3.08 -3.95 15.93
CA CYS A 228 1.91 -3.07 15.94
C CYS A 228 1.18 -3.11 14.60
N ILE A 229 -0.12 -3.41 14.64
CA ILE A 229 -1.00 -3.41 13.46
C ILE A 229 -1.17 -1.98 12.94
N LEU A 230 -1.03 -1.79 11.62
CA LEU A 230 -1.06 -0.47 10.99
C LEU A 230 -2.37 0.30 11.29
N GLU A 231 -3.53 -0.37 11.21
CA GLU A 231 -4.83 0.24 11.54
C GLU A 231 -4.92 0.71 13.00
N ASN A 232 -4.36 -0.06 13.95
CA ASN A 232 -4.33 0.33 15.35
C ASN A 232 -3.43 1.55 15.57
N LEU A 233 -2.30 1.64 14.86
CA LEU A 233 -1.42 2.81 14.90
C LEU A 233 -2.13 4.05 14.33
N ASN A 234 -2.85 3.91 13.22
CA ASN A 234 -3.68 4.98 12.67
C ASN A 234 -4.72 5.45 13.69
N GLY A 235 -5.48 4.53 14.30
CA GLY A 235 -6.49 4.89 15.32
C GLY A 235 -5.89 5.63 16.52
N TYR A 236 -4.70 5.22 16.97
CA TYR A 236 -3.98 5.89 18.06
C TYR A 236 -3.52 7.31 17.68
N LEU A 237 -2.95 7.48 16.49
CA LEU A 237 -2.44 8.77 16.01
C LEU A 237 -3.56 9.75 15.66
N GLU A 238 -4.66 9.26 15.12
CA GLU A 238 -5.81 10.09 14.75
C GLU A 238 -6.44 10.78 15.96
N ALA A 239 -6.45 10.11 17.11
CA ALA A 239 -6.89 10.70 18.39
C ALA A 239 -5.99 11.86 18.87
N GLN A 240 -4.82 12.03 18.25
CA GLN A 240 -3.82 13.06 18.57
C GLN A 240 -3.59 14.04 17.41
N ASP A 241 -4.46 14.06 16.39
CA ASP A 241 -4.34 14.87 15.18
C ASP A 241 -3.12 14.54 14.30
N PHE A 242 -2.74 13.27 14.25
CA PHE A 242 -1.73 12.72 13.34
C PHE A 242 -2.27 11.52 12.56
N ILE A 243 -1.53 11.08 11.56
CA ILE A 243 -1.80 9.85 10.78
C ILE A 243 -0.50 9.10 10.53
N MET A 244 -0.58 7.82 10.17
CA MET A 244 0.58 7.13 9.62
C MET A 244 0.96 7.70 8.23
N PRO A 245 2.26 7.74 7.87
CA PRO A 245 2.69 8.21 6.56
C PRO A 245 2.39 7.22 5.42
N LEU A 246 1.87 6.03 5.72
CA LEU A 246 1.49 5.00 4.76
C LEU A 246 0.09 4.48 5.06
N ASP A 247 -0.60 4.03 4.02
CA ASP A 247 -1.87 3.32 4.13
C ASP A 247 -2.03 2.32 2.98
N LEU A 248 -2.59 1.15 3.27
CA LEU A 248 -2.67 0.03 2.33
C LEU A 248 -3.82 -0.92 2.68
N GLY A 249 -4.35 -1.65 1.71
CA GLY A 249 -5.57 -2.46 1.89
C GLY A 249 -5.49 -3.51 3.00
N ALA A 250 -4.30 -3.99 3.32
CA ALA A 250 -4.06 -4.94 4.42
C ALA A 250 -3.89 -4.29 5.81
N LYS A 251 -4.21 -3.00 5.99
CA LYS A 251 -3.99 -2.21 7.23
C LYS A 251 -4.52 -2.86 8.52
N GLY A 252 -5.62 -3.62 8.44
CA GLY A 252 -6.23 -4.31 9.58
C GLY A 252 -5.43 -5.52 10.11
N SER A 253 -4.43 -5.99 9.35
CA SER A 253 -3.63 -7.16 9.71
C SER A 253 -2.12 -6.94 9.57
N CYS A 254 -1.67 -6.09 8.65
CA CYS A 254 -0.23 -5.88 8.45
C CYS A 254 0.41 -5.23 9.68
N HIS A 255 1.60 -5.69 10.03
CA HIS A 255 2.39 -5.14 11.13
C HIS A 255 3.38 -4.11 10.59
N ILE A 256 3.69 -3.07 11.38
CA ILE A 256 4.62 -2.01 10.98
C ILE A 256 6.02 -2.55 10.64
N GLY A 257 6.52 -3.55 11.35
CA GLY A 257 7.78 -4.23 11.04
C GLY A 257 7.75 -4.98 9.71
N GLY A 258 6.59 -5.56 9.37
CA GLY A 258 6.37 -6.17 8.06
C GLY A 258 6.39 -5.12 6.95
N ASN A 259 5.71 -3.99 7.15
CA ASN A 259 5.70 -2.88 6.20
C ASN A 259 7.13 -2.37 5.94
N LEU A 260 7.96 -2.23 6.98
CA LEU A 260 9.36 -1.84 6.85
C LEU A 260 10.18 -2.92 6.12
N ALA A 261 10.05 -4.18 6.55
CA ALA A 261 10.81 -5.29 5.95
C ALA A 261 10.51 -5.45 4.45
N THR A 262 9.32 -5.10 3.98
CA THR A 262 8.97 -5.14 2.55
C THR A 262 9.09 -3.78 1.85
N ASN A 263 9.48 -2.71 2.56
CA ASN A 263 9.41 -1.32 2.08
C ASN A 263 8.05 -1.01 1.41
N ALA A 264 6.97 -1.30 2.13
CA ALA A 264 5.61 -1.15 1.62
C ALA A 264 5.36 0.28 1.13
N GLY A 265 4.71 0.38 -0.04
CA GLY A 265 4.27 1.64 -0.62
C GLY A 265 2.87 2.01 -0.16
N GLY A 266 1.87 1.69 -0.99
CA GLY A 266 0.47 1.95 -0.69
C GLY A 266 -0.07 3.29 -1.19
N LEU A 267 -1.32 3.57 -0.83
CA LEU A 267 -2.22 4.54 -1.47
C LEU A 267 -1.76 6.01 -1.36
N ARG A 268 -0.84 6.30 -0.45
CA ARG A 268 -0.41 7.67 -0.10
C ARG A 268 1.09 7.90 -0.28
N LEU A 269 1.78 6.98 -0.95
CA LEU A 269 3.21 7.11 -1.23
C LEU A 269 3.50 8.38 -2.04
N LEU A 270 2.64 8.74 -3.00
CA LEU A 270 2.73 9.99 -3.75
C LEU A 270 2.92 11.25 -2.88
N ARG A 271 2.33 11.29 -1.68
CA ARG A 271 2.36 12.46 -0.79
C ARG A 271 3.43 12.38 0.29
N TYR A 272 3.56 11.22 0.92
CA TYR A 272 4.42 11.06 2.10
C TYR A 272 5.74 10.35 1.80
N GLY A 273 5.88 9.80 0.60
CA GLY A 273 7.09 9.15 0.12
C GLY A 273 7.31 7.74 0.69
N SER A 274 8.46 7.17 0.33
CA SER A 274 8.88 5.84 0.79
C SER A 274 9.21 5.81 2.28
N LEU A 275 9.07 4.62 2.88
CA LEU A 275 9.55 4.33 4.23
C LEU A 275 11.04 4.61 4.43
N HIS A 276 11.87 4.54 3.38
CA HIS A 276 13.28 4.98 3.44
C HIS A 276 13.44 6.45 3.87
N GLY A 277 12.43 7.30 3.64
CA GLY A 277 12.45 8.72 4.01
C GLY A 277 11.67 9.05 5.29
N THR A 278 10.64 8.29 5.64
CA THR A 278 9.76 8.56 6.79
C THR A 278 10.16 7.83 8.06
N VAL A 279 10.86 6.70 7.96
CA VAL A 279 11.47 6.02 9.10
C VAL A 279 12.70 6.80 9.55
N LEU A 280 12.73 7.17 10.83
CA LEU A 280 13.83 7.90 11.45
C LEU A 280 14.87 6.96 12.06
N GLY A 281 14.40 5.84 12.61
CA GLY A 281 15.25 4.83 13.25
C GLY A 281 14.57 3.47 13.34
N LEU A 282 15.37 2.44 13.58
CA LEU A 282 14.89 1.09 13.87
C LEU A 282 15.81 0.37 14.84
N GLU A 283 15.25 -0.62 15.52
CA GLU A 283 16.00 -1.62 16.25
C GLU A 283 15.83 -2.96 15.54
N ALA A 284 16.93 -3.68 15.34
CA ALA A 284 16.91 -5.00 14.72
C ALA A 284 17.84 -5.96 15.47
N VAL A 285 17.47 -7.24 15.46
CA VAL A 285 18.29 -8.32 16.00
C VAL A 285 18.90 -9.10 14.83
N LEU A 286 20.22 -9.20 14.80
CA LEU A 286 20.98 -9.92 13.78
C LEU A 286 20.94 -11.44 14.01
N ALA A 287 21.40 -12.21 13.03
CA ALA A 287 21.33 -13.68 13.07
C ALA A 287 21.99 -14.29 14.31
N ASP A 288 23.12 -13.73 14.77
CA ASP A 288 23.84 -14.17 15.97
C ASP A 288 23.21 -13.73 17.30
N GLY A 289 22.07 -13.01 17.24
CA GLY A 289 21.39 -12.44 18.38
C GLY A 289 21.91 -11.06 18.78
N THR A 290 22.87 -10.46 18.07
CA THR A 290 23.31 -9.08 18.36
C THR A 290 22.17 -8.09 18.15
N VAL A 291 21.91 -7.24 19.15
CA VAL A 291 20.92 -6.15 19.06
C VAL A 291 21.58 -4.93 18.45
N LEU A 292 21.17 -4.57 17.23
CA LEU A 292 21.55 -3.34 16.57
C LEU A 292 20.49 -2.26 16.85
N ASN A 293 20.82 -1.33 17.75
CA ASN A 293 19.94 -0.23 18.10
C ASN A 293 20.29 1.04 17.30
N CYS A 294 19.48 1.33 16.28
CA CYS A 294 19.52 2.57 15.50
C CYS A 294 18.19 3.35 15.67
N LEU A 295 17.56 3.30 16.86
CA LEU A 295 16.20 3.79 17.10
C LEU A 295 16.10 5.31 17.35
N ALA A 296 17.10 6.10 16.92
CA ALA A 296 17.17 7.52 17.20
C ALA A 296 15.94 8.29 16.64
N PRO A 297 15.19 9.06 17.47
CA PRO A 297 14.01 9.82 17.03
C PRO A 297 14.40 11.18 16.44
N LEU A 298 15.47 11.22 15.63
CA LEU A 298 16.02 12.46 15.08
C LEU A 298 15.63 12.62 13.61
N ARG A 299 15.15 13.81 13.25
CA ARG A 299 14.80 14.11 11.85
C ARG A 299 16.01 14.13 10.90
N LYS A 300 17.18 14.44 11.46
CA LYS A 300 18.47 14.53 10.77
C LYS A 300 19.56 13.99 11.69
N ASP A 301 20.30 13.02 11.20
CA ASP A 301 21.47 12.45 11.86
C ASP A 301 22.43 11.93 10.78
N ASN A 302 23.64 12.49 10.74
CA ASN A 302 24.65 12.18 9.71
C ASN A 302 25.94 11.63 10.34
N THR A 303 25.87 11.01 11.52
CA THR A 303 27.04 10.46 12.22
C THR A 303 27.42 9.06 11.72
N GLY A 304 27.78 8.94 10.44
CA GLY A 304 28.21 7.69 9.80
C GLY A 304 27.24 7.18 8.73
N TYR A 305 27.27 5.88 8.48
CA TYR A 305 26.39 5.23 7.50
C TYR A 305 24.97 5.11 8.02
N ASP A 306 23.99 5.27 7.14
CA ASP A 306 22.57 5.14 7.48
C ASP A 306 22.15 3.65 7.52
N LEU A 307 22.62 2.92 8.53
CA LEU A 307 22.50 1.45 8.61
C LEU A 307 21.05 0.96 8.61
N LYS A 308 20.09 1.76 9.09
CA LYS A 308 18.66 1.38 9.08
C LYS A 308 18.16 1.08 7.67
N GLN A 309 18.74 1.74 6.66
CA GLN A 309 18.33 1.60 5.26
C GLN A 309 18.56 0.17 4.74
N LEU A 310 19.53 -0.55 5.29
CA LEU A 310 19.82 -1.93 4.89
C LEU A 310 18.67 -2.88 5.26
N PHE A 311 17.90 -2.59 6.32
CA PHE A 311 16.82 -3.47 6.79
C PHE A 311 15.46 -3.16 6.18
N ILE A 312 15.27 -1.92 5.68
CA ILE A 312 14.05 -1.51 4.99
C ILE A 312 14.07 -2.15 3.58
N GLY A 313 13.12 -3.05 3.31
CA GLY A 313 13.11 -3.85 2.08
C GLY A 313 13.97 -5.12 2.11
N ALA A 314 14.56 -5.49 3.26
CA ALA A 314 15.39 -6.70 3.38
C ALA A 314 14.60 -8.00 3.58
N GLU A 315 13.28 -7.91 3.78
CA GLU A 315 12.35 -9.03 3.91
C GLU A 315 12.78 -10.06 4.97
N GLY A 316 13.35 -9.58 6.08
CA GLY A 316 13.78 -10.41 7.22
C GLY A 316 15.04 -11.24 6.97
N THR A 317 15.77 -11.00 5.87
CA THR A 317 16.98 -11.76 5.54
C THR A 317 18.24 -11.24 6.21
N LEU A 318 18.27 -9.99 6.68
CA LEU A 318 19.44 -9.38 7.32
C LEU A 318 19.32 -9.23 8.84
N GLY A 319 18.11 -9.38 9.37
CA GLY A 319 17.79 -9.24 10.79
C GLY A 319 16.28 -9.19 11.02
N ILE A 320 15.87 -9.33 12.27
CA ILE A 320 14.47 -9.18 12.69
C ILE A 320 14.28 -7.80 13.29
N ILE A 321 13.46 -6.95 12.64
CA ILE A 321 13.09 -5.63 13.16
C ILE A 321 12.21 -5.82 14.40
N THR A 322 12.59 -5.21 15.53
CA THR A 322 11.88 -5.31 16.83
C THR A 322 11.19 -4.02 17.25
N ALA A 323 11.73 -2.87 16.86
CA ALA A 323 11.12 -1.57 17.10
C ALA A 323 11.40 -0.60 15.95
N VAL A 324 10.54 0.41 15.82
CA VAL A 324 10.60 1.44 14.77
C VAL A 324 10.35 2.81 15.37
N SER A 325 11.09 3.80 14.87
CA SER A 325 10.87 5.23 15.08
C SER A 325 10.48 5.85 13.74
N ILE A 326 9.26 6.37 13.62
CA ILE A 326 8.68 6.84 12.35
C ILE A 326 8.07 8.23 12.49
N LEU A 327 8.25 9.06 11.46
CA LEU A 327 7.66 10.39 11.38
C LEU A 327 6.21 10.29 10.89
N CYS A 328 5.28 10.75 11.72
CA CYS A 328 3.85 10.78 11.45
C CYS A 328 3.42 12.18 10.97
N PRO A 329 2.80 12.31 9.79
CA PRO A 329 2.22 13.56 9.33
C PRO A 329 1.05 14.01 10.21
N ARG A 330 0.79 15.32 10.21
CA ARG A 330 -0.44 15.89 10.79
C ARG A 330 -1.66 15.34 10.05
N LYS A 331 -2.72 15.05 10.80
CA LYS A 331 -4.02 14.72 10.23
C LYS A 331 -4.54 15.93 9.41
N PRO A 332 -4.87 15.76 8.13
CA PRO A 332 -5.39 16.85 7.32
C PRO A 332 -6.74 17.33 7.84
N ARG A 333 -6.99 18.63 7.74
CA ARG A 333 -8.27 19.25 8.17
C ARG A 333 -9.34 19.16 7.09
N SER A 334 -8.93 18.90 5.86
CA SER A 334 -9.76 18.84 4.67
C SER A 334 -9.28 17.68 3.82
N VAL A 335 -10.20 16.77 3.50
CA VAL A 335 -9.98 15.65 2.61
C VAL A 335 -11.10 15.64 1.58
N ASN A 336 -10.74 15.61 0.30
CA ASN A 336 -11.69 15.53 -0.79
C ASN A 336 -11.28 14.39 -1.72
N LEU A 337 -12.24 13.65 -2.25
CA LEU A 337 -12.02 12.56 -3.19
C LEU A 337 -12.88 12.77 -4.42
N ALA A 338 -12.26 12.75 -5.61
CA ALA A 338 -12.96 12.75 -6.88
C ALA A 338 -12.81 11.40 -7.57
N LEU A 339 -13.91 10.80 -8.03
CA LEU A 339 -13.92 9.67 -8.95
C LEU A 339 -14.30 10.19 -10.33
N LEU A 340 -13.46 9.96 -11.34
CA LEU A 340 -13.63 10.50 -12.69
C LEU A 340 -13.53 9.38 -13.73
N GLY A 341 -14.42 9.38 -14.73
CA GLY A 341 -14.45 8.42 -15.83
C GLY A 341 -13.78 8.94 -17.10
N CYS A 342 -12.92 8.12 -17.70
CA CYS A 342 -12.13 8.45 -18.90
C CYS A 342 -12.35 7.41 -20.00
N ASP A 343 -12.27 7.85 -21.27
CA ASP A 343 -12.50 6.97 -22.43
C ASP A 343 -11.19 6.30 -22.91
N ARG A 344 -10.04 6.92 -22.65
CA ARG A 344 -8.72 6.44 -23.09
C ARG A 344 -7.65 6.61 -22.01
N PHE A 345 -6.64 5.75 -22.04
CA PHE A 345 -5.55 5.77 -21.05
C PHE A 345 -4.67 7.02 -21.14
N ASP A 346 -4.40 7.56 -22.33
CA ASP A 346 -3.58 8.77 -22.51
C ASP A 346 -4.22 10.04 -21.90
N GLN A 347 -5.55 10.04 -21.77
CA GLN A 347 -6.27 11.09 -21.02
C GLN A 347 -5.88 11.06 -19.54
N ILE A 348 -5.70 9.88 -18.94
CA ILE A 348 -5.30 9.74 -17.53
C ILE A 348 -3.96 10.43 -17.27
N LEU A 349 -2.98 10.25 -18.17
CA LEU A 349 -1.67 10.89 -18.04
C LEU A 349 -1.75 12.42 -18.18
N SER A 350 -2.60 12.89 -19.10
CA SER A 350 -2.87 14.33 -19.28
C SER A 350 -3.53 14.93 -18.04
N ILE A 351 -4.52 14.25 -17.48
CA ILE A 351 -5.20 14.64 -16.24
C ILE A 351 -4.22 14.62 -15.07
N PHE A 352 -3.37 13.59 -14.95
CA PHE A 352 -2.35 13.52 -13.91
C PHE A 352 -1.38 14.71 -13.98
N ASN A 353 -0.97 15.11 -15.18
CA ASN A 353 -0.11 16.28 -15.36
C ASN A 353 -0.81 17.58 -14.91
N GLN A 354 -2.06 17.80 -15.32
CA GLN A 354 -2.84 18.96 -14.88
C GLN A 354 -3.09 18.94 -13.37
N CYS A 355 -3.39 17.77 -12.82
CA CYS A 355 -3.61 17.56 -11.39
C CYS A 355 -2.41 18.02 -10.56
N LYS A 356 -1.18 17.64 -10.97
CA LYS A 356 0.06 18.13 -10.35
C LYS A 356 0.23 19.64 -10.44
N GLY A 357 -0.14 20.25 -11.57
CA GLY A 357 -0.01 21.70 -11.78
C GLY A 357 -1.03 22.53 -11.00
N MET A 358 -2.28 22.05 -10.91
CA MET A 358 -3.41 22.82 -10.35
C MET A 358 -3.67 22.54 -8.87
N LEU A 359 -3.59 21.27 -8.45
CA LEU A 359 -3.78 20.89 -7.05
C LEU A 359 -2.47 21.06 -6.27
N GLY A 360 -1.35 20.67 -6.88
CA GLY A 360 -0.03 20.86 -6.30
C GLY A 360 0.13 20.13 -4.97
N GLU A 361 0.45 20.88 -3.92
CA GLU A 361 0.84 20.36 -2.61
C GLU A 361 -0.28 19.64 -1.84
N ILE A 362 -1.54 19.79 -2.24
CA ILE A 362 -2.66 19.11 -1.57
C ILE A 362 -2.93 17.73 -2.16
N LEU A 363 -2.38 17.40 -3.34
CA LEU A 363 -2.56 16.07 -3.96
C LEU A 363 -2.02 14.98 -3.03
N SER A 364 -2.83 13.95 -2.81
CA SER A 364 -2.55 12.89 -1.82
C SER A 364 -2.57 11.48 -2.38
N ALA A 365 -3.44 11.24 -3.37
CA ALA A 365 -3.46 9.98 -4.12
C ALA A 365 -3.90 10.26 -5.57
N PHE A 366 -3.36 9.48 -6.49
CA PHE A 366 -3.82 9.43 -7.88
C PHE A 366 -3.79 7.98 -8.35
N GLU A 367 -4.95 7.33 -8.27
CA GLU A 367 -5.12 5.92 -8.60
C GLU A 367 -5.91 5.78 -9.90
N PHE A 368 -5.68 4.69 -10.62
CA PHE A 368 -6.53 4.30 -11.74
C PHE A 368 -6.97 2.85 -11.64
N LEU A 369 -8.08 2.54 -12.31
CA LEU A 369 -8.56 1.19 -12.54
C LEU A 369 -9.23 1.11 -13.91
N ASP A 370 -9.09 -0.04 -14.57
CA ASP A 370 -9.79 -0.30 -15.82
C ASP A 370 -11.23 -0.83 -15.61
N GLN A 371 -11.98 -0.90 -16.71
CA GLN A 371 -13.34 -1.42 -16.71
C GLN A 371 -13.44 -2.83 -16.12
N SER A 372 -12.50 -3.72 -16.42
CA SER A 372 -12.51 -5.10 -15.93
C SER A 372 -12.34 -5.17 -14.41
N CYS A 373 -11.57 -4.25 -13.82
CA CYS A 373 -11.48 -4.10 -12.36
C CYS A 373 -12.82 -3.68 -11.73
N ARG A 374 -13.53 -2.73 -12.35
CA ARG A 374 -14.86 -2.32 -11.89
C ARG A 374 -15.85 -3.49 -11.96
N GLU A 375 -15.87 -4.22 -13.08
CA GLU A 375 -16.76 -5.36 -13.28
C GLU A 375 -16.56 -6.43 -12.21
N VAL A 376 -15.31 -6.83 -11.93
CA VAL A 376 -15.04 -7.88 -10.94
C VAL A 376 -15.46 -7.44 -9.53
N VAL A 377 -15.24 -6.18 -9.16
CA VAL A 377 -15.69 -5.64 -7.87
C VAL A 377 -17.21 -5.61 -7.76
N GLN A 378 -17.91 -5.20 -8.82
CA GLN A 378 -19.37 -5.20 -8.85
C GLN A 378 -19.95 -6.62 -8.81
N GLU A 379 -19.33 -7.56 -9.53
CA GLU A 379 -19.76 -8.96 -9.60
C GLU A 379 -19.61 -9.67 -8.25
N HIS A 380 -18.46 -9.52 -7.56
CA HIS A 380 -18.14 -10.31 -6.37
C HIS A 380 -18.39 -9.59 -5.05
N LEU A 381 -18.18 -8.28 -4.98
CA LEU A 381 -18.33 -7.49 -3.74
C LEU A 381 -19.61 -6.66 -3.70
N LYS A 382 -20.37 -6.61 -4.80
CA LYS A 382 -21.64 -5.87 -4.92
C LYS A 382 -21.51 -4.37 -4.62
N LEU A 383 -20.33 -3.79 -4.82
CA LEU A 383 -20.11 -2.37 -4.69
C LEU A 383 -20.56 -1.66 -5.98
N ALA A 384 -21.42 -0.66 -5.85
CA ALA A 384 -21.95 0.08 -6.98
C ALA A 384 -21.00 1.20 -7.42
N ASN A 385 -20.76 1.29 -8.73
CA ASN A 385 -20.13 2.45 -9.32
C ASN A 385 -21.17 3.58 -9.47
N PRO A 386 -20.93 4.79 -8.92
CA PRO A 386 -21.86 5.91 -9.07
C PRO A 386 -21.83 6.57 -10.46
N LEU A 387 -20.87 6.22 -11.31
CA LEU A 387 -20.71 6.79 -12.65
C LEU A 387 -21.23 5.86 -13.75
N GLN A 388 -21.46 6.43 -14.93
CA GLN A 388 -21.71 5.65 -16.16
C GLN A 388 -20.53 4.71 -16.51
N GLU A 389 -20.81 3.73 -17.36
CA GLU A 389 -19.81 2.77 -17.82
C GLU A 389 -18.75 3.44 -18.69
N LYS A 390 -17.48 3.27 -18.30
CA LYS A 390 -16.30 3.83 -18.95
C LYS A 390 -15.16 2.82 -18.97
N PRO A 391 -14.30 2.85 -20.00
CA PRO A 391 -13.12 1.99 -20.08
C PRO A 391 -12.14 2.18 -18.91
N PHE A 392 -12.06 3.40 -18.36
CA PHE A 392 -11.15 3.73 -17.29
C PHE A 392 -11.79 4.64 -16.24
N TYR A 393 -11.30 4.51 -15.01
CA TYR A 393 -11.66 5.36 -13.88
C TYR A 393 -10.40 5.81 -13.15
N ILE A 394 -10.44 7.02 -12.61
CA ILE A 394 -9.39 7.57 -11.76
C ILE A 394 -9.97 8.05 -10.43
N LEU A 395 -9.21 7.86 -9.36
CA LEU A 395 -9.46 8.45 -8.05
C LEU A 395 -8.39 9.50 -7.76
N VAL A 396 -8.82 10.71 -7.43
CA VAL A 396 -7.96 11.82 -7.05
C VAL A 396 -8.30 12.23 -5.62
N GLU A 397 -7.40 11.96 -4.68
CA GLU A 397 -7.53 12.40 -3.28
C GLU A 397 -6.71 13.68 -3.05
N THR A 398 -7.31 14.66 -2.39
CA THR A 398 -6.60 15.81 -1.84
C THR A 398 -6.68 15.81 -0.31
N SER A 399 -5.59 16.23 0.33
CA SER A 399 -5.49 16.42 1.77
C SER A 399 -4.78 17.73 2.06
N GLY A 400 -5.46 18.64 2.73
CA GLY A 400 -4.98 19.99 3.01
C GLY A 400 -5.39 20.53 4.37
N SER A 401 -5.01 21.79 4.59
CA SER A 401 -5.17 22.48 5.87
C SER A 401 -6.34 23.46 5.90
N ASN A 402 -6.90 23.80 4.73
CA ASN A 402 -7.97 24.78 4.59
C ASN A 402 -9.00 24.29 3.56
N ALA A 403 -10.19 23.91 4.04
CA ALA A 403 -11.23 23.34 3.20
C ALA A 403 -11.65 24.25 2.02
N ASN A 404 -11.71 25.57 2.22
CA ASN A 404 -12.14 26.48 1.17
C ASN A 404 -11.11 26.56 0.03
N HIS A 405 -9.83 26.66 0.38
CA HIS A 405 -8.75 26.70 -0.61
C HIS A 405 -8.64 25.38 -1.37
N ASP A 406 -8.75 24.25 -0.66
CA ASP A 406 -8.68 22.92 -1.27
C ASP A 406 -9.86 22.69 -2.23
N GLN A 407 -11.07 23.11 -1.83
CA GLN A 407 -12.26 23.04 -2.68
C GLN A 407 -12.17 23.97 -3.89
N GLU A 408 -11.63 25.18 -3.74
CA GLU A 408 -11.41 26.10 -4.86
C GLU A 408 -10.46 25.49 -5.90
N LYS A 409 -9.31 24.97 -5.46
CA LYS A 409 -8.34 24.27 -6.32
C LYS A 409 -8.99 23.07 -7.03
N LEU A 410 -9.71 22.24 -6.27
CA LEU A 410 -10.39 21.06 -6.83
C LEU A 410 -11.44 21.45 -7.87
N ASN A 411 -12.27 22.46 -7.59
CA ASN A 411 -13.30 22.92 -8.51
C ASN A 411 -12.70 23.49 -9.80
N GLN A 412 -11.64 24.29 -9.71
CA GLN A 412 -10.94 24.82 -10.89
C GLN A 412 -10.33 23.70 -11.73
N PHE A 413 -9.70 22.72 -11.09
CA PHE A 413 -9.17 21.53 -11.76
C PHE A 413 -10.27 20.74 -12.47
N LEU A 414 -11.38 20.48 -11.79
CA LEU A 414 -12.51 19.75 -12.37
C LEU A 414 -13.15 20.52 -13.53
N GLU A 415 -13.30 21.83 -13.43
CA GLU A 415 -13.82 22.68 -14.51
C GLU A 415 -12.93 22.60 -15.76
N GLU A 416 -11.60 22.66 -15.58
CA GLU A 416 -10.63 22.56 -16.68
C GLU A 416 -10.71 21.20 -17.37
N VAL A 417 -10.57 20.09 -16.63
CA VAL A 417 -10.53 18.74 -17.23
C VAL A 417 -11.85 18.32 -17.88
N MET A 418 -12.98 18.86 -17.40
CA MET A 418 -14.29 18.65 -18.00
C MET A 418 -14.46 19.49 -19.27
N THR A 419 -14.03 20.76 -19.25
CA THR A 419 -14.13 21.66 -20.40
C THR A 419 -13.21 21.23 -21.54
N SER A 420 -12.03 20.68 -21.22
CA SER A 420 -11.09 20.14 -22.19
C SER A 420 -11.52 18.78 -22.77
N GLY A 421 -12.61 18.18 -22.27
CA GLY A 421 -13.09 16.87 -22.70
C GLY A 421 -12.17 15.70 -22.31
N LEU A 422 -11.30 15.89 -21.31
CA LEU A 422 -10.44 14.82 -20.80
C LEU A 422 -11.22 13.86 -19.89
N VAL A 423 -12.17 14.41 -19.13
CA VAL A 423 -13.07 13.66 -18.26
C VAL A 423 -14.46 13.66 -18.87
N ALA A 424 -15.07 12.48 -18.96
CA ALA A 424 -16.42 12.35 -19.49
C ALA A 424 -17.49 12.61 -18.43
N GLU A 425 -17.26 12.13 -17.20
CA GLU A 425 -18.15 12.29 -16.06
C GLU A 425 -17.34 12.16 -14.76
N GLY A 426 -17.80 12.76 -13.67
CA GLY A 426 -17.16 12.64 -12.37
C GLY A 426 -18.09 12.92 -11.20
N THR A 427 -17.71 12.41 -10.03
CA THR A 427 -18.36 12.70 -8.74
C THR A 427 -17.32 13.05 -7.69
N VAL A 428 -17.71 13.87 -6.72
CA VAL A 428 -16.85 14.35 -5.64
C VAL A 428 -17.48 14.00 -4.29
N ALA A 429 -16.64 13.57 -3.35
CA ALA A 429 -17.01 13.30 -1.97
C ALA A 429 -16.09 14.04 -1.00
N THR A 430 -16.72 14.66 0.01
CA THR A 430 -16.03 15.27 1.17
C THR A 430 -16.48 14.64 2.49
N GLU A 431 -17.62 13.94 2.48
CA GLU A 431 -18.12 13.17 3.62
C GLU A 431 -17.38 11.83 3.73
N GLU A 432 -16.91 11.51 4.94
CA GLU A 432 -16.12 10.29 5.23
C GLU A 432 -16.80 9.01 4.71
N ARG A 433 -18.12 8.87 4.91
CA ARG A 433 -18.87 7.68 4.46
C ARG A 433 -18.82 7.51 2.94
N LYS A 434 -18.93 8.61 2.18
CA LYS A 434 -18.87 8.60 0.71
C LYS A 434 -17.44 8.36 0.23
N ILE A 435 -16.46 8.99 0.89
CA ILE A 435 -15.02 8.77 0.62
C ILE A 435 -14.68 7.29 0.77
N LYS A 436 -15.08 6.66 1.88
CA LYS A 436 -14.87 5.21 2.11
C LYS A 436 -15.55 4.35 1.05
N ALA A 437 -16.77 4.71 0.64
CA ALA A 437 -17.48 3.96 -0.40
C ALA A 437 -16.75 4.02 -1.76
N LEU A 438 -16.23 5.18 -2.14
CA LEU A 438 -15.46 5.35 -3.38
C LEU A 438 -14.10 4.64 -3.31
N TRP A 439 -13.38 4.76 -2.19
CA TRP A 439 -12.13 4.02 -1.96
C TRP A 439 -12.34 2.51 -2.00
N GLY A 440 -13.48 2.03 -1.49
CA GLY A 440 -13.85 0.61 -1.55
C GLY A 440 -13.86 0.02 -2.96
N LEU A 441 -14.13 0.82 -4.00
CA LEU A 441 -14.05 0.38 -5.40
C LEU A 441 -12.62 0.05 -5.83
N ARG A 442 -11.62 0.74 -5.27
CA ARG A 442 -10.20 0.57 -5.59
C ARG A 442 -9.50 -0.39 -4.64
N GLU A 443 -9.78 -0.32 -3.34
CA GLU A 443 -9.20 -1.22 -2.33
C GLU A 443 -9.74 -2.65 -2.48
N GLY A 444 -11.02 -2.81 -2.86
CA GLY A 444 -11.67 -4.11 -3.02
C GLY A 444 -11.22 -4.94 -4.24
N ILE A 445 -10.43 -4.39 -5.17
CA ILE A 445 -10.07 -5.09 -6.43
C ILE A 445 -9.32 -6.40 -6.16
N THR A 446 -8.35 -6.40 -5.24
CA THR A 446 -7.56 -7.62 -4.96
C THR A 446 -8.42 -8.73 -4.35
N GLU A 447 -9.33 -8.39 -3.45
CA GLU A 447 -10.28 -9.33 -2.86
C GLU A 447 -11.25 -9.86 -3.93
N ALA A 448 -11.83 -8.97 -4.73
CA ALA A 448 -12.74 -9.34 -5.82
C ALA A 448 -12.10 -10.31 -6.82
N LEU A 449 -10.85 -10.05 -7.22
CA LEU A 449 -10.09 -10.95 -8.11
C LEU A 449 -9.89 -12.34 -7.49
N SER A 450 -9.74 -12.43 -6.16
CA SER A 450 -9.53 -13.71 -5.47
C SER A 450 -10.78 -14.57 -5.44
N HIS A 451 -11.96 -13.95 -5.52
CA HIS A 451 -13.24 -14.62 -5.71
C HIS A 451 -13.50 -15.01 -7.17
N ASP A 452 -12.82 -14.36 -8.13
CA ASP A 452 -13.04 -14.60 -9.56
C ASP A 452 -12.31 -15.84 -10.09
N GLY A 453 -11.23 -16.29 -9.42
CA GLY A 453 -10.51 -17.51 -9.78
C GLY A 453 -9.08 -17.54 -9.24
N TYR A 454 -8.24 -18.37 -9.87
CA TYR A 454 -6.80 -18.38 -9.63
C TYR A 454 -6.16 -17.12 -10.24
N ILE A 455 -5.36 -16.39 -9.46
CA ILE A 455 -4.74 -15.14 -9.87
C ILE A 455 -3.23 -15.34 -10.13
N TYR A 456 -2.78 -14.94 -11.31
CA TYR A 456 -1.37 -14.64 -11.59
C TYR A 456 -1.16 -13.14 -11.36
N LYS A 457 -0.43 -12.81 -10.31
CA LYS A 457 -0.27 -11.42 -9.84
C LYS A 457 1.12 -10.89 -10.16
N TYR A 458 1.15 -9.78 -10.87
CA TYR A 458 2.35 -9.02 -11.16
C TYR A 458 2.19 -7.60 -10.63
N ASP A 459 3.26 -7.13 -10.01
CA ASP A 459 3.37 -5.81 -9.41
C ASP A 459 4.63 -5.24 -10.03
N ILE A 460 4.50 -4.25 -10.92
CA ILE A 460 5.62 -3.77 -11.73
C ILE A 460 5.68 -2.25 -11.73
N SER A 461 6.88 -1.71 -11.86
CA SER A 461 7.10 -0.29 -12.14
C SER A 461 7.49 -0.10 -13.59
N LEU A 462 6.85 0.84 -14.28
CA LEU A 462 7.10 1.15 -15.69
C LEU A 462 7.10 2.67 -15.91
N PRO A 463 7.74 3.15 -17.00
CA PRO A 463 7.50 4.51 -17.48
C PRO A 463 5.99 4.76 -17.68
N LEU A 464 5.51 5.94 -17.29
CA LEU A 464 4.08 6.25 -17.26
C LEU A 464 3.42 6.12 -18.64
N GLU A 465 4.17 6.45 -19.70
CA GLU A 465 3.72 6.36 -21.08
C GLU A 465 3.55 4.91 -21.56
N LYS A 466 4.10 3.95 -20.81
CA LYS A 466 4.11 2.50 -21.12
C LYS A 466 3.34 1.65 -20.13
N ILE A 467 2.87 2.25 -19.04
CA ILE A 467 2.34 1.50 -17.89
C ILE A 467 1.11 0.65 -18.22
N TYR A 468 0.29 1.04 -19.20
CA TYR A 468 -0.89 0.26 -19.58
C TYR A 468 -0.72 -0.57 -20.86
N ASP A 469 0.32 -0.30 -21.67
CA ASP A 469 0.58 -1.02 -22.93
C ASP A 469 0.68 -2.53 -22.70
N ILE A 470 1.32 -2.95 -21.60
CA ILE A 470 1.43 -4.37 -21.22
C ILE A 470 0.07 -5.04 -20.96
N VAL A 471 -0.93 -4.31 -20.46
CA VAL A 471 -2.27 -4.87 -20.23
C VAL A 471 -2.92 -5.20 -21.56
N VAL A 472 -2.76 -4.32 -22.56
CA VAL A 472 -3.26 -4.52 -23.92
C VAL A 472 -2.54 -5.69 -24.59
N ASP A 473 -1.21 -5.71 -24.54
CA ASP A 473 -0.39 -6.79 -25.11
C ASP A 473 -0.73 -8.15 -24.49
N MET A 474 -0.94 -8.20 -23.17
CA MET A 474 -1.31 -9.44 -22.48
C MET A 474 -2.72 -9.91 -22.82
N ARG A 475 -3.67 -9.00 -23.03
CA ARG A 475 -5.01 -9.36 -23.54
C ARG A 475 -4.94 -9.99 -24.92
N GLU A 476 -4.17 -9.39 -25.83
CA GLU A 476 -3.97 -9.94 -27.17
C GLU A 476 -3.24 -11.29 -27.13
N ARG A 477 -2.16 -11.37 -26.36
CA ARG A 477 -1.31 -12.56 -26.24
C ARG A 477 -2.06 -13.77 -25.68
N LEU A 478 -2.87 -13.55 -24.65
CA LEU A 478 -3.54 -14.64 -23.94
C LEU A 478 -4.88 -15.01 -24.58
N GLY A 479 -5.58 -14.04 -25.18
CA GLY A 479 -6.92 -14.24 -25.73
C GLY A 479 -7.83 -14.96 -24.75
N ASP A 480 -8.57 -15.95 -25.24
CA ASP A 480 -9.55 -16.72 -24.45
C ASP A 480 -8.93 -17.68 -23.42
N LYS A 481 -7.59 -17.82 -23.37
CA LYS A 481 -6.92 -18.65 -22.36
C LYS A 481 -7.00 -18.03 -20.96
N ALA A 482 -7.06 -16.70 -20.89
CA ALA A 482 -7.28 -15.99 -19.64
C ALA A 482 -8.77 -15.70 -19.49
N LYS A 483 -9.32 -15.93 -18.29
CA LYS A 483 -10.68 -15.49 -17.96
C LYS A 483 -10.75 -13.97 -17.96
N ARG A 484 -9.75 -13.31 -17.36
CA ARG A 484 -9.60 -11.85 -17.32
C ARG A 484 -8.13 -11.46 -17.32
N VAL A 485 -7.84 -10.30 -17.89
CA VAL A 485 -6.56 -9.58 -17.73
C VAL A 485 -6.93 -8.15 -17.33
N VAL A 486 -6.42 -7.70 -16.19
CA VAL A 486 -6.79 -6.41 -15.60
C VAL A 486 -5.56 -5.61 -15.22
N GLY A 487 -5.67 -4.28 -15.32
CA GLY A 487 -4.65 -3.32 -14.89
C GLY A 487 -5.26 -2.20 -14.04
N TYR A 488 -4.62 -1.94 -12.90
CA TYR A 488 -4.95 -0.84 -12.00
C TYR A 488 -3.71 -0.47 -11.20
N GLY A 489 -3.73 0.65 -10.46
CA GLY A 489 -2.65 1.00 -9.55
C GLY A 489 -2.36 2.49 -9.44
N HIS A 490 -1.10 2.77 -9.14
CA HIS A 490 -0.62 4.07 -8.67
C HIS A 490 0.08 4.79 -9.83
N ILE A 491 -0.65 5.68 -10.53
CA ILE A 491 -0.04 6.49 -11.59
C ILE A 491 1.01 7.43 -11.00
N GLY A 492 0.78 7.93 -9.78
CA GLY A 492 1.69 8.83 -9.08
C GLY A 492 3.13 8.33 -9.00
N ASP A 493 3.28 7.02 -8.85
CA ASP A 493 4.54 6.36 -8.51
C ASP A 493 5.00 5.38 -9.60
N GLY A 494 4.30 5.37 -10.74
CA GLY A 494 4.60 4.51 -11.89
C GLY A 494 4.40 3.02 -11.63
N ASN A 495 3.49 2.64 -10.73
CA ASN A 495 3.27 1.25 -10.32
C ASN A 495 1.95 0.68 -10.86
N LEU A 496 2.06 -0.42 -11.62
CA LEU A 496 0.96 -1.21 -12.16
C LEU A 496 0.79 -2.54 -11.41
N HIS A 497 -0.45 -2.79 -10.98
CA HIS A 497 -0.94 -4.10 -10.60
C HIS A 497 -1.55 -4.81 -11.81
N LEU A 498 -0.76 -5.62 -12.50
CA LEU A 498 -1.22 -6.47 -13.60
C LEU A 498 -1.67 -7.82 -13.05
N ASN A 499 -2.93 -8.18 -13.25
CA ASN A 499 -3.47 -9.45 -12.77
C ASN A 499 -4.14 -10.21 -13.92
N ILE A 500 -3.81 -11.50 -14.03
CA ILE A 500 -4.43 -12.43 -14.96
C ILE A 500 -5.20 -13.46 -14.14
N VAL A 501 -6.45 -13.72 -14.51
CA VAL A 501 -7.33 -14.67 -13.82
C VAL A 501 -7.62 -15.86 -14.71
N SER A 502 -7.61 -17.06 -14.13
CA SER A 502 -8.09 -18.30 -14.75
C SER A 502 -8.98 -19.07 -13.75
N PRO A 503 -9.82 -20.01 -14.20
CA PRO A 503 -10.65 -20.80 -13.27
C PRO A 503 -9.83 -21.62 -12.25
N ALA A 504 -8.65 -22.08 -12.63
CA ALA A 504 -7.71 -22.81 -11.80
C ALA A 504 -6.27 -22.56 -12.27
N HIS A 505 -5.28 -22.96 -11.47
CA HIS A 505 -3.89 -22.91 -11.88
C HIS A 505 -3.67 -23.75 -13.16
N ASP A 506 -3.07 -23.13 -14.17
CA ASP A 506 -2.74 -23.70 -15.46
C ASP A 506 -1.25 -23.41 -15.77
N HIS A 507 -0.48 -24.47 -16.00
CA HIS A 507 0.95 -24.39 -16.32
C HIS A 507 1.22 -23.84 -17.72
N GLN A 508 0.35 -24.11 -18.70
CA GLN A 508 0.51 -23.58 -20.06
C GLN A 508 0.22 -22.08 -20.09
N LEU A 509 -0.79 -21.65 -19.33
CA LEU A 509 -1.07 -20.23 -19.15
C LEU A 509 0.10 -19.53 -18.44
N LEU A 510 0.63 -20.13 -17.36
CA LEU A 510 1.82 -19.59 -16.68
C LEU A 510 3.00 -19.45 -17.64
N ALA A 511 3.30 -20.47 -18.44
CA ALA A 511 4.39 -20.43 -19.42
C ALA A 511 4.16 -19.42 -20.56
N ALA A 512 2.91 -19.01 -20.82
CA ALA A 512 2.61 -17.92 -21.76
C ALA A 512 2.83 -16.53 -21.14
N ILE A 513 2.68 -16.42 -19.81
CA ILE A 513 2.87 -15.19 -19.04
C ILE A 513 4.34 -14.97 -18.65
N GLU A 514 5.00 -16.02 -18.15
CA GLU A 514 6.39 -15.99 -17.68
C GLU A 514 7.28 -16.78 -18.64
N PRO A 515 8.46 -16.23 -19.02
CA PRO A 515 9.07 -14.99 -18.52
C PRO A 515 8.62 -13.71 -19.24
N TYR A 516 7.69 -13.79 -20.20
CA TYR A 516 7.32 -12.68 -21.09
C TYR A 516 7.03 -11.36 -20.37
N VAL A 517 6.28 -11.39 -19.26
CA VAL A 517 5.95 -10.17 -18.49
C VAL A 517 7.20 -9.51 -17.89
N TYR A 518 8.20 -10.30 -17.47
CA TYR A 518 9.45 -9.82 -16.91
C TYR A 518 10.39 -9.30 -18.00
N GLU A 519 10.44 -9.98 -19.15
CA GLU A 519 11.14 -9.51 -20.35
C GLU A 519 10.57 -8.18 -20.84
N TRP A 520 9.24 -8.05 -20.83
CA TRP A 520 8.58 -6.82 -21.23
C TRP A 520 8.93 -5.67 -20.27
N THR A 521 8.86 -5.95 -18.97
CA THR A 521 9.24 -4.99 -17.93
C THR A 521 10.71 -4.55 -18.08
N ALA A 522 11.63 -5.48 -18.30
CA ALA A 522 13.06 -5.20 -18.47
C ALA A 522 13.36 -4.39 -19.74
N LYS A 523 12.64 -4.63 -20.85
CA LYS A 523 12.80 -3.88 -22.09
C LYS A 523 12.54 -2.37 -21.92
N TYR A 524 11.72 -1.98 -20.93
CA TYR A 524 11.49 -0.59 -20.57
C TYR A 524 12.22 -0.14 -19.31
N SER A 525 13.25 -0.88 -18.89
CA SER A 525 14.03 -0.58 -17.68
C SER A 525 13.16 -0.47 -16.42
N GLY A 526 12.08 -1.26 -16.37
CA GLY A 526 11.13 -1.30 -15.26
C GLY A 526 11.58 -2.19 -14.09
N SER A 527 10.78 -2.15 -13.01
CA SER A 527 10.93 -3.05 -11.86
C SER A 527 9.93 -4.20 -11.92
N ILE A 528 10.36 -5.45 -11.74
CA ILE A 528 9.48 -6.63 -11.66
C ILE A 528 8.76 -6.79 -10.31
N SER A 529 9.12 -5.96 -9.33
CA SER A 529 8.37 -5.77 -8.09
C SER A 529 8.50 -4.33 -7.63
N ALA A 530 7.40 -3.58 -7.64
CA ALA A 530 7.42 -2.20 -7.19
C ALA A 530 7.33 -2.13 -5.66
N GLU A 531 6.39 -2.86 -5.05
CA GLU A 531 6.08 -2.74 -3.62
C GLU A 531 5.96 -4.07 -2.87
N HIS A 532 5.70 -5.19 -3.55
CA HIS A 532 5.47 -6.48 -2.87
C HIS A 532 6.75 -7.20 -2.43
N GLY A 533 7.92 -6.77 -2.89
CA GLY A 533 9.20 -7.45 -2.66
C GLY A 533 9.43 -8.68 -3.57
N LEU A 534 10.49 -9.43 -3.30
CA LEU A 534 10.87 -10.60 -4.09
C LEU A 534 10.40 -11.92 -3.47
N GLY A 535 10.52 -12.05 -2.15
CA GLY A 535 10.16 -13.25 -1.41
C GLY A 535 10.73 -14.54 -1.99
N PHE A 536 9.93 -15.60 -1.91
CA PHE A 536 10.22 -16.89 -2.52
C PHE A 536 9.93 -16.86 -4.02
N LYS A 537 8.83 -16.21 -4.42
CA LYS A 537 8.27 -16.31 -5.78
C LYS A 537 9.11 -15.61 -6.85
N LYS A 538 9.78 -14.50 -6.52
CA LYS A 538 10.43 -13.64 -7.53
C LYS A 538 11.95 -13.60 -7.46
N LYS A 539 12.59 -14.25 -6.47
CA LYS A 539 14.04 -14.17 -6.24
C LYS A 539 14.89 -14.51 -7.49
N ASP A 540 14.45 -15.47 -8.29
CA ASP A 540 15.20 -15.93 -9.46
C ASP A 540 15.00 -15.03 -10.70
N PHE A 541 14.00 -14.13 -10.66
CA PHE A 541 13.72 -13.15 -11.71
C PHE A 541 14.39 -11.80 -11.46
N ILE A 542 15.13 -11.63 -10.36
CA ILE A 542 15.74 -10.35 -9.95
C ILE A 542 16.57 -9.67 -11.05
N TYR A 543 17.20 -10.45 -11.94
CA TYR A 543 18.08 -9.97 -13.00
C TYR A 543 17.36 -9.22 -14.13
N TYR A 544 16.03 -9.30 -14.19
CA TYR A 544 15.24 -8.43 -15.09
C TYR A 544 15.23 -6.96 -14.65
N SER A 545 15.59 -6.68 -13.39
CA SER A 545 15.59 -5.31 -12.84
C SER A 545 16.90 -4.91 -12.16
N LYS A 546 17.83 -5.85 -11.92
CA LYS A 546 19.10 -5.59 -11.24
C LYS A 546 20.26 -6.18 -12.03
N SER A 547 21.37 -5.45 -12.04
CA SER A 547 22.63 -5.94 -12.62
C SER A 547 23.23 -7.06 -11.76
N LYS A 548 24.13 -7.84 -12.33
CA LYS A 548 24.82 -8.92 -11.60
C LYS A 548 25.64 -8.38 -10.42
N GLU A 549 26.27 -7.23 -10.61
CA GLU A 549 27.10 -6.55 -9.61
C GLU A 549 26.25 -6.12 -8.41
N ALA A 550 25.07 -5.54 -8.65
CA ALA A 550 24.14 -5.18 -7.57
C ALA A 550 23.70 -6.41 -6.77
N VAL A 551 23.36 -7.51 -7.44
CA VAL A 551 22.98 -8.77 -6.79
C VAL A 551 24.15 -9.37 -5.99
N GLN A 552 25.37 -9.32 -6.52
CA GLN A 552 26.56 -9.78 -5.82
C GLN A 552 26.81 -9.00 -4.53
N ILE A 553 26.66 -7.67 -4.55
CA ILE A 553 26.79 -6.85 -3.34
C ILE A 553 25.70 -7.21 -2.31
N MET A 554 24.45 -7.43 -2.75
CA MET A 554 23.38 -7.88 -1.84
C MET A 554 23.71 -9.24 -1.20
N GLN A 555 24.27 -10.19 -1.96
CA GLN A 555 24.71 -11.48 -1.44
C GLN A 555 25.86 -11.35 -0.43
N GLN A 556 26.81 -10.44 -0.67
CA GLN A 556 27.90 -10.16 0.26
C GLN A 556 27.39 -9.55 1.58
N MET A 557 26.42 -8.63 1.51
CA MET A 557 25.77 -8.07 2.71
C MET A 557 25.04 -9.16 3.51
N LYS A 558 24.31 -10.05 2.83
CA LYS A 558 23.66 -11.21 3.46
C LYS A 558 24.68 -12.12 4.16
N LEU A 559 25.78 -12.44 3.50
CA LEU A 559 26.84 -13.28 4.09
C LEU A 559 27.51 -12.61 5.29
N MET A 560 27.67 -11.28 5.26
CA MET A 560 28.26 -10.51 6.36
C MET A 560 27.36 -10.51 7.62
N LEU A 561 26.05 -10.35 7.45
CA LEU A 561 25.11 -10.21 8.57
C LEU A 561 24.48 -11.53 9.02
N ASP A 562 24.47 -12.54 8.15
CA ASP A 562 23.96 -13.89 8.44
C ASP A 562 24.83 -14.94 7.72
N PRO A 563 26.03 -15.22 8.24
CA PRO A 563 26.98 -16.13 7.60
C PRO A 563 26.50 -17.59 7.53
N LYS A 564 25.59 -18.00 8.42
CA LYS A 564 24.98 -19.34 8.40
C LYS A 564 23.73 -19.41 7.51
N GLY A 565 23.21 -18.27 7.06
CA GLY A 565 22.01 -18.20 6.24
C GLY A 565 20.74 -18.63 6.98
N ILE A 566 20.69 -18.54 8.31
CA ILE A 566 19.55 -19.01 9.11
C ILE A 566 18.33 -18.11 8.98
N LEU A 567 18.48 -16.83 8.65
CA LEU A 567 17.40 -15.85 8.55
C LEU A 567 16.73 -15.91 7.17
N ASN A 568 15.47 -16.36 7.18
CA ASN A 568 14.56 -16.43 6.04
C ASN A 568 15.20 -17.08 4.79
N PRO A 569 15.71 -18.31 4.89
CA PRO A 569 16.41 -18.98 3.79
C PRO A 569 15.49 -19.21 2.58
N TYR A 570 16.11 -19.61 1.47
CA TYR A 570 15.46 -19.82 0.16
C TYR A 570 14.85 -18.55 -0.44
N LYS A 571 15.10 -17.40 0.18
CA LYS A 571 14.63 -16.05 -0.15
C LYS A 571 15.74 -15.07 0.24
N THR A 572 15.68 -13.80 -0.13
CA THR A 572 14.98 -13.19 -1.27
C THR A 572 15.92 -13.03 -2.47
N LEU A 573 17.17 -13.47 -2.29
CA LEU A 573 18.21 -13.44 -3.31
C LEU A 573 18.25 -14.78 -4.05
N PRO A 574 18.66 -14.78 -5.32
CA PRO A 574 18.88 -16.02 -6.06
C PRO A 574 20.00 -16.82 -5.40
N SER A 575 19.92 -18.14 -5.53
CA SER A 575 20.99 -19.03 -5.10
C SER A 575 22.31 -18.65 -5.80
N PRO A 576 23.47 -18.65 -5.12
CA PRO A 576 24.75 -18.44 -5.78
C PRO A 576 24.87 -19.41 -6.95
N SER A 577 25.07 -18.90 -8.16
CA SER A 577 25.26 -19.75 -9.33
C SER A 577 26.55 -20.55 -9.13
N GLN A 578 26.45 -21.89 -9.22
CA GLN A 578 27.62 -22.78 -9.14
C GLN A 578 28.64 -22.56 -10.29
N ASN A 579 28.37 -21.63 -11.22
CA ASN A 579 29.14 -21.41 -12.43
C ASN A 579 30.22 -20.31 -12.33
N SER A 580 30.59 -19.86 -11.14
CA SER A 580 31.72 -18.90 -10.98
C SER A 580 33.05 -19.55 -10.58
N ALA A 581 33.10 -20.88 -10.40
CA ALA A 581 34.30 -21.59 -9.98
C ALA A 581 35.17 -22.14 -11.14
N SER A 582 34.88 -21.85 -12.41
CA SER A 582 35.57 -22.48 -13.56
C SER A 582 36.23 -21.51 -14.54
N SER A 583 36.48 -20.24 -14.20
CA SER A 583 37.10 -19.27 -15.12
C SER A 583 38.35 -18.56 -14.61
N THR A 584 39.06 -19.10 -13.61
CA THR A 584 40.33 -18.55 -13.10
C THR A 584 41.53 -19.50 -13.22
N GLN A 585 41.50 -20.42 -14.19
CA GLN A 585 42.69 -21.14 -14.63
C GLN A 585 42.75 -21.15 -16.15
N GLU A 586 43.31 -20.09 -16.73
CA GLU A 586 44.06 -20.07 -18.00
C GLU A 586 44.26 -18.61 -18.39
N HIS A 587 45.29 -17.98 -17.83
CA HIS A 587 46.12 -16.94 -18.43
C HIS A 587 47.12 -16.46 -17.37
N HIS A 588 48.18 -17.24 -17.18
CA HIS A 588 49.51 -16.75 -16.81
C HIS A 588 50.56 -17.71 -17.37
#